data_AF-A0A2D6ASE7-F1
#
_entry.id   AF-A0A2D6ASE7-F1
#
_cell.length_a   1.000
_cell.length_b   1.000
_cell.length_c   1.000
_cell.angle_alpha   90.00
_cell.angle_beta   90.00
_cell.angle_gamma   90.00
#
_symmetry.space_group_name_H-M   'P 1'
#
loop_
_entity.id
_entity.type
_entity.pdbx_description
1 polymer ?
#
loop_
_entity_poly.entity_id
_entity_poly.type
_entity_poly.pdbx_seq_one_letter_code
_entity_poly.pdbx_strand_id
1 'polypeptide(L)'
;MDKSAILYYGNGECTIDGGGTDILGIEIRYNGEIKTITKTANENFTLMHRDNCVLIFPFPQNNTSHPNAEQSREQEKIKTDFGSLSNLFVYMGTLNIKSAIVADSNGAGVRVTIKKVMDYAELLDTKAEDMTTKSDDLRSAYSSVDTSPSGIKVKKNFEHDFIKNLYSDNEFYLSDGALYKGLYHIHLVDSAAMTGSEYTNDSQDLYIKQMMRGKIVNILIPTRNPSNVPQAVNKQKKIRLI
;
A
#
# COMPACT_ATOMS: atom_id res chain seq x y z
N MET A 1 -20.40 -6.79 -6.56
CA MET A 1 -19.09 -6.14 -6.37
C MET A 1 -19.35 -4.86 -5.60
N ASP A 2 -18.68 -4.67 -4.46
CA ASP A 2 -18.81 -3.42 -3.70
C ASP A 2 -18.23 -2.28 -4.55
N LYS A 3 -19.08 -1.30 -4.85
CA LYS A 3 -18.67 -0.09 -5.57
C LYS A 3 -17.81 0.74 -4.63
N SER A 4 -16.54 0.96 -4.99
CA SER A 4 -15.63 1.81 -4.22
C SER A 4 -14.94 2.80 -5.14
N ALA A 5 -14.90 4.06 -4.73
CA ALA A 5 -14.13 5.10 -5.39
C ALA A 5 -12.68 5.13 -4.87
N ILE A 6 -11.74 5.64 -5.67
CA ILE A 6 -10.35 5.85 -5.28
C ILE A 6 -9.99 7.32 -5.53
N LEU A 7 -9.60 8.03 -4.48
CA LEU A 7 -9.14 9.40 -4.52
C LEU A 7 -7.61 9.43 -4.58
N TYR A 8 -7.06 9.99 -5.64
CA TYR A 8 -5.63 10.18 -5.82
C TYR A 8 -5.25 11.63 -5.55
N TYR A 9 -4.16 11.85 -4.81
CA TYR A 9 -3.62 13.18 -4.58
C TYR A 9 -2.10 13.18 -4.48
N GLY A 10 -1.45 14.19 -5.05
CA GLY A 10 0.01 14.29 -5.07
C GLY A 10 0.47 15.16 -6.22
N ASN A 11 1.71 15.63 -6.18
CA ASN A 11 2.33 16.37 -7.29
C ASN A 11 1.53 17.60 -7.76
N GLY A 12 0.76 18.22 -6.85
CA GLY A 12 -0.10 19.36 -7.16
C GLY A 12 -1.41 19.00 -7.87
N GLU A 13 -1.78 17.73 -7.98
CA GLU A 13 -3.02 17.28 -8.61
C GLU A 13 -3.88 16.43 -7.67
N CYS A 14 -5.20 16.53 -7.82
CA CYS A 14 -6.17 15.69 -7.13
C CYS A 14 -7.25 15.20 -8.11
N THR A 15 -7.44 13.89 -8.15
CA THR A 15 -8.37 13.21 -9.07
C THR A 15 -9.10 12.08 -8.36
N ILE A 16 -10.26 11.67 -8.88
CA ILE A 16 -11.04 10.55 -8.35
C ILE A 16 -11.39 9.58 -9.48
N ASP A 17 -11.23 8.29 -9.19
CA ASP A 17 -11.77 7.19 -9.98
C ASP A 17 -13.02 6.66 -9.29
N GLY A 18 -14.17 6.78 -9.96
CA GLY A 18 -15.46 6.32 -9.44
C GLY A 18 -15.63 4.80 -9.38
N GLY A 19 -14.70 4.02 -9.92
CA GLY A 19 -14.74 2.55 -9.88
C GLY A 19 -16.00 1.99 -10.57
N GLY A 20 -16.44 2.62 -11.66
CA GLY A 20 -17.69 2.30 -12.36
C GLY A 20 -18.95 2.92 -11.75
N THR A 21 -18.80 3.89 -10.84
CA THR A 21 -19.90 4.69 -10.29
C THR A 21 -19.74 6.14 -10.72
N ASP A 22 -20.85 6.76 -11.15
CA ASP A 22 -20.87 8.19 -11.43
C ASP A 22 -20.82 8.97 -10.13
N ILE A 23 -19.80 9.81 -9.98
CA ILE A 23 -19.60 10.62 -8.78
C ILE A 23 -20.29 11.96 -8.98
N LEU A 24 -21.22 12.28 -8.07
CA LEU A 24 -21.98 13.52 -8.08
C LEU A 24 -21.28 14.64 -7.29
N GLY A 25 -20.52 14.29 -6.25
CA GLY A 25 -19.84 15.28 -5.44
C GLY A 25 -18.90 14.66 -4.42
N ILE A 26 -18.01 15.49 -3.90
CA ILE A 26 -17.00 15.10 -2.92
C ILE A 26 -16.71 16.24 -1.93
N GLU A 27 -16.65 15.90 -0.64
CA GLU A 27 -16.05 16.72 0.41
C GLU A 27 -14.68 16.12 0.79
N ILE A 28 -13.63 16.93 0.80
CA ILE A 28 -12.27 16.55 1.18
C ILE A 28 -11.82 17.41 2.35
N ARG A 29 -11.48 16.79 3.48
CA ARG A 29 -10.84 17.46 4.61
C ARG A 29 -9.36 17.12 4.64
N TYR A 30 -8.52 18.11 4.87
CA TYR A 30 -7.08 17.93 4.80
C TYR A 30 -6.33 18.69 5.91
N ASN A 31 -5.03 18.41 6.02
CA ASN A 31 -4.02 19.17 6.75
C ASN A 31 -3.03 19.75 5.75
N GLY A 32 -2.45 20.90 6.09
CA GLY A 32 -1.43 21.55 5.27
C GLY A 32 -1.86 22.94 4.85
N GLU A 33 -1.00 23.58 4.06
CA GLU A 33 -1.16 24.95 3.59
C GLU A 33 -1.23 24.93 2.06
N ILE A 34 -2.45 25.09 1.53
CA ILE A 34 -2.68 25.27 0.10
C ILE A 34 -2.62 26.77 -0.20
N LYS A 35 -1.68 27.17 -1.06
CA LYS A 35 -1.50 28.54 -1.52
C LYS A 35 -2.49 28.89 -2.62
N THR A 36 -2.68 27.98 -3.57
CA THR A 36 -3.62 28.15 -4.68
C THR A 36 -4.33 26.83 -4.96
N ILE A 37 -5.60 26.94 -5.38
CA ILE A 37 -6.43 25.82 -5.84
C ILE A 37 -7.14 26.25 -7.12
N THR A 38 -7.07 25.41 -8.14
CA THR A 38 -7.68 25.67 -9.45
C THR A 38 -8.55 24.48 -9.82
N LYS A 39 -9.85 24.71 -9.98
CA LYS A 39 -10.81 23.68 -10.39
C LYS A 39 -10.43 23.13 -11.77
N THR A 40 -10.31 21.81 -11.87
CA THR A 40 -10.15 21.09 -13.15
C THR A 40 -11.35 20.22 -13.50
N ALA A 41 -12.32 20.11 -12.58
CA ALA A 41 -13.64 19.57 -12.85
C ALA A 41 -14.35 20.37 -13.96
N ASN A 42 -15.24 19.68 -14.66
CA ASN A 42 -16.13 20.24 -15.68
C ASN A 42 -16.97 21.43 -15.17
N GLU A 43 -17.53 22.19 -16.11
CA GLU A 43 -18.26 23.43 -15.84
C GLU A 43 -19.52 23.24 -14.99
N ASN A 44 -20.11 22.04 -15.05
CA ASN A 44 -21.28 21.62 -14.28
C ASN A 44 -21.02 21.50 -12.77
N PHE A 45 -19.77 21.61 -12.33
CA PHE A 45 -19.39 21.46 -10.93
C PHE A 45 -18.82 22.77 -10.39
N THR A 46 -19.13 23.06 -9.13
CA THR A 46 -18.56 24.18 -8.39
C THR A 46 -17.58 23.65 -7.36
N LEU A 47 -16.46 24.36 -7.21
CA LEU A 47 -15.47 24.10 -6.17
C LEU A 47 -15.56 25.20 -5.12
N MET A 48 -15.70 24.80 -3.86
CA MET A 48 -15.60 25.67 -2.68
C MET A 48 -14.42 25.22 -1.84
N HIS A 49 -13.66 26.18 -1.31
CA HIS A 49 -12.49 25.92 -0.48
C HIS A 49 -12.49 26.85 0.73
N ARG A 50 -12.54 26.28 1.93
CA ARG A 50 -12.57 27.02 3.20
C ARG A 50 -12.16 26.12 4.36
N ASP A 51 -11.45 26.66 5.36
CA ASP A 51 -11.18 25.98 6.65
C ASP A 51 -10.60 24.56 6.50
N ASN A 52 -9.62 24.39 5.59
CA ASN A 52 -9.02 23.10 5.24
C ASN A 52 -10.01 22.03 4.73
N CYS A 53 -11.08 22.49 4.09
CA CYS A 53 -12.09 21.68 3.45
C CYS A 53 -12.25 22.12 1.99
N VAL A 54 -12.24 21.17 1.07
CA VAL A 54 -12.60 21.37 -0.33
C VAL A 54 -13.91 20.64 -0.57
N LEU A 55 -14.91 21.33 -1.11
CA LEU A 55 -16.20 20.76 -1.49
C LEU A 55 -16.39 20.95 -2.99
N ILE A 56 -16.68 19.85 -3.68
CA ILE A 56 -17.02 19.86 -5.11
C ILE A 56 -18.39 19.22 -5.27
N PHE A 57 -19.30 19.95 -5.88
CA PHE A 57 -20.70 19.56 -6.01
C PHE A 57 -21.28 20.07 -7.33
N PRO A 58 -22.36 19.45 -7.84
CA PRO A 58 -22.92 19.85 -9.11
C PRO A 58 -23.66 21.17 -8.88
N PHE A 59 -23.47 22.12 -9.78
CA PHE A 59 -24.23 23.36 -9.81
C PHE A 59 -24.86 23.47 -11.19
N PRO A 60 -26.20 23.38 -11.30
CA PRO A 60 -26.87 23.49 -12.58
C PRO A 60 -26.61 24.89 -13.13
N GLN A 61 -25.76 24.97 -14.15
CA GLN A 61 -25.69 26.17 -14.96
C GLN A 61 -26.93 26.16 -15.85
N ASN A 62 -27.81 27.13 -15.62
CA ASN A 62 -28.96 27.36 -16.49
C ASN A 62 -28.41 27.80 -17.85
N ASN A 63 -28.13 26.85 -18.73
CA ASN A 63 -27.91 27.14 -20.14
C ASN A 63 -29.26 27.53 -20.73
N THR A 64 -29.70 28.75 -20.44
CA THR A 64 -30.87 29.40 -21.02
C THR A 64 -30.56 29.73 -22.48
N SER A 65 -30.62 28.71 -23.35
CA SER A 65 -31.19 28.90 -24.67
C SER A 65 -32.66 28.51 -24.56
N HIS A 66 -33.53 29.52 -24.56
CA HIS A 66 -34.98 29.41 -24.43
C HIS A 66 -35.55 28.17 -25.13
N PRO A 67 -36.14 27.20 -24.39
CA PRO A 67 -36.94 26.18 -25.02
C PRO A 67 -38.22 26.83 -25.55
N ASN A 68 -38.47 26.67 -26.86
CA ASN A 68 -39.74 27.05 -27.47
C ASN A 68 -40.90 26.36 -26.71
N ALA A 69 -41.93 27.14 -26.40
CA ALA A 69 -42.98 26.84 -25.42
C ALA A 69 -43.99 25.72 -25.79
N GLU A 70 -43.66 24.78 -26.67
CA GLU A 70 -44.64 23.82 -27.21
C GLU A 70 -44.41 22.33 -26.86
N GLN A 71 -43.45 21.98 -26.00
CA GLN A 71 -43.18 20.56 -25.66
C GLN A 71 -43.41 20.20 -24.18
N SER A 72 -44.49 20.70 -23.58
CA SER A 72 -44.76 20.57 -22.14
C SER A 72 -45.60 19.34 -21.71
N ARG A 73 -45.56 18.20 -22.39
CA ARG A 73 -46.37 17.02 -21.99
C ARG A 73 -45.67 15.67 -21.83
N GLU A 74 -44.36 15.60 -22.03
CA GLU A 74 -43.57 14.46 -21.55
C GLU A 74 -42.67 14.94 -20.41
N GLN A 75 -43.23 14.97 -19.19
CA GLN A 75 -42.45 15.01 -17.95
C GLN A 75 -41.79 13.64 -17.74
N GLU A 76 -40.92 13.23 -18.67
CA GLU A 76 -39.96 12.17 -18.41
C GLU A 76 -38.83 12.74 -17.57
N LYS A 77 -38.42 11.98 -16.55
CA LYS A 77 -37.21 12.18 -15.73
C LYS A 77 -36.14 12.93 -16.53
N ILE A 78 -35.99 14.23 -16.26
CA ILE A 78 -34.80 14.97 -16.67
C ILE A 78 -33.67 14.39 -15.82
N LYS A 79 -33.11 13.28 -16.29
CA LYS A 79 -31.87 12.71 -15.78
C LYS A 79 -30.82 13.76 -16.11
N THR A 80 -30.57 14.65 -15.17
CA THR A 80 -29.65 15.76 -15.34
C THR A 80 -28.26 15.14 -15.47
N ASP A 81 -27.79 15.03 -16.71
CA ASP A 81 -26.54 14.36 -17.00
C ASP A 81 -25.40 15.34 -16.71
N PHE A 82 -25.02 15.43 -15.43
CA PHE A 82 -23.94 16.33 -14.99
C PHE A 82 -22.56 15.88 -15.51
N GLY A 83 -22.46 14.65 -16.04
CA GLY A 83 -21.20 13.98 -16.34
C GLY A 83 -20.56 13.39 -15.08
N SER A 84 -19.62 12.47 -15.26
CA SER A 84 -18.90 11.84 -14.15
C SER A 84 -17.74 12.73 -13.68
N LEU A 85 -17.66 12.98 -12.37
CA LEU A 85 -16.58 13.75 -11.77
C LEU A 85 -15.31 12.89 -11.67
N SER A 86 -14.27 13.25 -12.41
CA SER A 86 -12.98 12.55 -12.42
C SER A 86 -11.80 13.46 -12.05
N ASN A 87 -11.67 14.59 -12.74
CA ASN A 87 -10.69 15.62 -12.39
C ASN A 87 -11.29 16.56 -11.34
N LEU A 88 -10.60 16.78 -10.22
CA LEU A 88 -11.11 17.61 -9.14
C LEU A 88 -10.50 19.02 -9.21
N PHE A 89 -9.21 19.11 -8.90
CA PHE A 89 -8.46 20.36 -8.89
C PHE A 89 -6.96 20.11 -8.95
N VAL A 90 -6.24 21.15 -9.36
CA VAL A 90 -4.81 21.29 -9.11
C VAL A 90 -4.58 22.25 -7.96
N TYR A 91 -3.49 22.06 -7.21
CA TYR A 91 -3.15 22.85 -6.04
C TYR A 91 -1.65 23.14 -5.98
N MET A 92 -1.29 24.26 -5.36
CA MET A 92 0.09 24.58 -4.99
C MET A 92 0.21 24.67 -3.48
N GLY A 93 1.14 23.93 -2.88
CA GLY A 93 1.36 23.92 -1.43
C GLY A 93 1.40 22.51 -0.86
N THR A 94 1.14 22.40 0.45
CA THR A 94 1.11 21.12 1.15
C THR A 94 -0.33 20.64 1.34
N LEU A 95 -0.63 19.43 0.85
CA LEU A 95 -1.92 18.78 0.99
C LEU A 95 -1.71 17.41 1.62
N ASN A 96 -2.37 17.15 2.74
CA ASN A 96 -2.42 15.83 3.38
C ASN A 96 -3.88 15.51 3.75
N ILE A 97 -4.53 14.69 2.93
CA ILE A 97 -5.96 14.40 3.07
C ILE A 97 -6.21 13.55 4.32
N LYS A 98 -7.10 14.01 5.21
CA LYS A 98 -7.56 13.28 6.40
C LYS A 98 -8.73 12.36 6.09
N SER A 99 -9.71 12.86 5.35
CA SER A 99 -10.95 12.16 5.08
C SER A 99 -11.59 12.70 3.82
N ALA A 100 -12.34 11.84 3.13
CA ALA A 100 -13.18 12.23 2.01
C ALA A 100 -14.56 11.57 2.12
N ILE A 101 -15.60 12.32 1.77
CA ILE A 101 -16.98 11.83 1.66
C ILE A 101 -17.38 12.00 0.20
N VAL A 102 -17.83 10.92 -0.42
CA VAL A 102 -18.18 10.89 -1.85
C VAL A 102 -19.65 10.50 -2.00
N ALA A 103 -20.38 11.21 -2.84
CA ALA A 103 -21.76 10.90 -3.18
C ALA A 103 -21.87 10.39 -4.62
N ASP A 104 -22.65 9.33 -4.85
CA ASP A 104 -23.00 8.85 -6.18
C ASP A 104 -24.07 9.73 -6.85
N SER A 105 -24.41 9.43 -8.09
CA SER A 105 -25.48 10.08 -8.85
C SER A 105 -26.88 10.00 -8.22
N ASN A 106 -27.10 9.12 -7.23
CA ASN A 106 -28.34 9.03 -6.47
C ASN A 106 -28.27 9.81 -5.13
N GLY A 107 -27.13 10.44 -4.83
CA GLY A 107 -26.86 11.09 -3.56
C GLY A 107 -26.51 10.13 -2.41
N ALA A 108 -26.29 8.85 -2.69
CA ALA A 108 -25.87 7.86 -1.72
C ALA A 108 -24.35 7.93 -1.48
N GLY A 109 -23.93 7.72 -0.22
CA GLY A 109 -22.50 7.72 0.13
C GLY A 109 -21.77 6.53 -0.47
N VAL A 110 -20.60 6.78 -1.08
CA VAL A 110 -19.71 5.76 -1.66
C VAL A 110 -18.46 5.62 -0.81
N ARG A 111 -18.03 4.37 -0.57
CA ARG A 111 -16.76 4.10 0.13
C ARG A 111 -15.60 4.59 -0.74
N VAL A 112 -14.70 5.38 -0.15
CA VAL A 112 -13.54 5.93 -0.85
C VAL A 112 -12.23 5.43 -0.24
N THR A 113 -11.27 5.10 -1.10
CA THR A 113 -9.88 4.80 -0.72
C THR A 113 -9.01 5.99 -1.11
N ILE A 114 -8.25 6.54 -0.17
CA ILE A 114 -7.38 7.69 -0.41
C ILE A 114 -5.97 7.19 -0.70
N LYS A 115 -5.40 7.56 -1.83
CA LYS A 115 -4.04 7.21 -2.26
C LYS A 115 -3.21 8.47 -2.50
N LYS A 116 -2.11 8.59 -1.75
CA LYS A 116 -1.10 9.63 -2.02
C LYS A 116 -0.21 9.16 -3.17
N VAL A 117 -0.18 9.91 -4.26
CA VAL A 117 0.80 9.72 -5.34
C VAL A 117 2.08 10.41 -4.89
N MET A 118 3.15 9.64 -4.74
CA MET A 118 4.48 10.15 -4.38
C MET A 118 5.31 10.20 -5.65
N ASP A 119 6.12 11.25 -5.81
CA ASP A 119 7.17 11.27 -6.82
C ASP A 119 8.27 10.28 -6.41
N TYR A 120 8.44 9.22 -7.20
CA TYR A 120 9.42 8.16 -6.94
C TYR A 120 10.88 8.65 -7.02
N ALA A 121 11.14 9.89 -7.46
CA ALA A 121 12.48 10.46 -7.45
C ALA A 121 13.11 10.51 -6.04
N GLU A 122 12.30 10.65 -4.99
CA GLU A 122 12.80 10.62 -3.60
C GLU A 122 13.06 9.19 -3.08
N LEU A 123 12.57 8.15 -3.77
CA LEU A 123 12.78 6.74 -3.43
C LEU A 123 13.92 6.09 -4.23
N LEU A 124 14.50 6.81 -5.19
CA LEU A 124 15.64 6.35 -5.99
C LEU A 124 16.95 6.69 -5.29
N ASP A 125 17.32 5.88 -4.30
CA ASP A 125 18.64 5.88 -3.65
C ASP A 125 19.70 5.09 -4.47
N THR A 126 19.55 5.04 -5.80
CA THR A 126 20.45 4.29 -6.68
C THR A 126 21.38 5.23 -7.45
N LYS A 127 22.60 4.76 -7.74
CA LYS A 127 23.54 5.51 -8.57
C LYS A 127 22.96 5.65 -9.98
N ALA A 128 23.14 6.83 -10.58
CA ALA A 128 22.60 7.15 -11.90
C ALA A 128 23.02 6.14 -12.99
N GLU A 129 24.15 5.45 -12.80
CA GLU A 129 24.68 4.47 -13.74
C GLU A 129 23.96 3.10 -13.67
N ASP A 130 23.25 2.81 -12.58
CA ASP A 130 22.52 1.56 -12.39
C ASP A 130 21.02 1.67 -12.81
N MET A 131 20.54 2.87 -13.15
CA MET A 131 19.17 3.06 -13.63
C MET A 131 19.02 2.72 -15.11
N THR A 132 18.47 1.53 -15.39
CA THR A 132 18.04 1.12 -16.74
C THR A 132 16.52 1.18 -16.95
N THR A 133 15.76 1.64 -15.95
CA THR A 133 14.30 1.75 -16.02
C THR A 133 13.86 2.95 -16.85
N LYS A 134 12.93 2.73 -17.79
CA LYS A 134 12.30 3.80 -18.57
C LYS A 134 11.36 4.60 -17.67
N SER A 135 11.34 5.92 -17.83
CA SER A 135 10.51 6.84 -17.03
C SER A 135 9.02 6.51 -17.05
N ASP A 136 8.54 5.82 -18.09
CA ASP A 136 7.16 5.38 -18.23
C ASP A 136 6.79 4.23 -17.28
N ASP A 137 7.74 3.37 -16.89
CA ASP A 137 7.49 2.25 -15.97
C ASP A 137 7.24 2.75 -14.52
N LEU A 138 7.77 3.93 -14.19
CA LEU A 138 7.61 4.61 -12.90
C LEU A 138 6.23 5.26 -12.73
N ARG A 139 5.39 5.31 -13.78
CA ARG A 139 4.00 5.81 -13.71
C ARG A 139 2.99 4.76 -13.25
N SER A 140 3.38 3.49 -13.14
CA SER A 140 2.44 2.42 -12.76
C SER A 140 2.14 2.49 -11.25
N ALA A 141 0.94 2.95 -10.92
CA ALA A 141 0.44 3.06 -9.56
C ALA A 141 0.54 1.72 -8.82
N TYR A 142 1.49 1.61 -7.88
CA TYR A 142 1.59 0.46 -6.99
C TYR A 142 0.29 0.33 -6.21
N SER A 143 -0.47 -0.74 -6.45
CA SER A 143 -1.69 -1.04 -5.72
C SER A 143 -1.33 -1.78 -4.44
N SER A 144 -0.93 -1.04 -3.39
CA SER A 144 -1.17 -1.53 -2.04
C SER A 144 -2.64 -1.31 -1.71
N VAL A 145 -3.44 -2.32 -2.05
CA VAL A 145 -4.78 -2.50 -1.47
C VAL A 145 -4.56 -2.68 0.03
N ASP A 146 -4.93 -1.69 0.83
CA ASP A 146 -5.22 -1.90 2.24
C ASP A 146 -6.57 -1.25 2.56
N THR A 147 -7.63 -1.95 2.16
CA THR A 147 -9.01 -1.64 2.55
C THR A 147 -9.41 -2.58 3.67
N SER A 148 -9.27 -2.14 4.93
CA SER A 148 -10.02 -2.74 6.05
C SER A 148 -10.38 -1.67 7.09
N PRO A 149 -11.67 -1.52 7.45
CA PRO A 149 -12.16 -0.50 8.39
C PRO A 149 -12.00 -0.89 9.87
N SER A 150 -11.08 -1.80 10.21
CA SER A 150 -10.85 -2.23 11.58
C SER A 150 -9.38 -2.54 11.79
N GLY A 151 -8.75 -1.73 12.65
CA GLY A 151 -7.37 -1.84 13.15
C GLY A 151 -6.56 -3.04 12.68
N ILE A 152 -5.80 -2.87 11.60
CA ILE A 152 -4.64 -3.69 11.32
C ILE A 152 -3.45 -2.90 11.82
N LYS A 153 -2.83 -3.41 12.89
CA LYS A 153 -1.49 -3.01 13.29
C LYS A 153 -0.63 -3.20 12.06
N VAL A 154 -0.23 -2.10 11.43
CA VAL A 154 0.91 -2.09 10.50
C VAL A 154 1.97 -2.93 11.19
N LYS A 155 2.34 -4.08 10.62
CA LYS A 155 3.61 -4.70 10.97
C LYS A 155 4.61 -3.62 10.58
N LYS A 156 4.99 -2.81 11.57
CA LYS A 156 6.16 -1.95 11.48
C LYS A 156 7.20 -2.83 10.81
N ASN A 157 7.83 -2.31 9.75
CA ASN A 157 9.09 -2.85 9.27
C ASN A 157 9.83 -3.27 10.52
N PHE A 158 10.05 -4.57 10.67
CA PHE A 158 10.73 -5.08 11.83
C PHE A 158 12.09 -4.41 11.74
N GLU A 159 12.30 -3.38 12.56
CA GLU A 159 13.62 -2.83 12.84
C GLU A 159 14.33 -4.00 13.52
N HIS A 160 14.78 -4.96 12.71
CA HIS A 160 15.85 -5.82 13.12
C HIS A 160 17.01 -4.86 13.23
N ASP A 161 17.40 -4.55 14.47
CA ASP A 161 18.76 -4.14 14.75
C ASP A 161 19.64 -5.02 13.87
N PHE A 162 20.39 -4.41 12.93
CA PHE A 162 21.36 -5.10 12.11
C PHE A 162 22.10 -6.05 13.05
N ILE A 163 21.92 -7.36 12.86
CA ILE A 163 22.54 -8.35 13.74
C ILE A 163 24.04 -8.16 13.53
N LYS A 164 24.66 -7.41 14.45
CA LYS A 164 26.10 -7.15 14.44
C LYS A 164 26.75 -8.51 14.63
N ASN A 165 27.43 -8.96 13.58
CA ASN A 165 28.08 -10.27 13.41
C ASN A 165 27.19 -11.40 12.89
N LEU A 166 27.01 -11.44 11.56
CA LEU A 166 26.71 -12.67 10.80
C LEU A 166 27.98 -13.53 10.59
N TYR A 167 28.82 -13.63 11.62
CA TYR A 167 30.00 -14.49 11.63
C TYR A 167 29.76 -15.60 12.64
N SER A 168 29.87 -16.85 12.20
CA SER A 168 29.58 -18.00 13.06
C SER A 168 30.71 -18.23 14.06
N ASP A 169 30.52 -17.88 15.34
CA ASP A 169 31.51 -18.20 16.39
C ASP A 169 31.27 -19.61 16.96
N ASN A 170 31.51 -20.63 16.14
CA ASN A 170 31.43 -22.07 16.50
C ASN A 170 30.01 -22.59 16.84
N GLU A 171 28.96 -21.94 16.36
CA GLU A 171 27.57 -22.34 16.68
C GLU A 171 26.95 -23.30 15.63
N PHE A 172 27.46 -23.24 14.40
CA PHE A 172 26.91 -23.97 13.26
C PHE A 172 27.78 -25.16 12.84
N TYR A 173 27.12 -26.17 12.30
CA TYR A 173 27.71 -27.41 11.82
C TYR A 173 27.23 -27.71 10.40
N LEU A 174 28.06 -28.39 9.63
CA LEU A 174 27.70 -28.95 8.33
C LEU A 174 26.91 -30.26 8.51
N SER A 175 26.39 -30.81 7.40
CA SER A 175 25.61 -32.06 7.39
C SER A 175 26.42 -33.28 7.85
N ASP A 176 27.74 -33.24 7.72
CA ASP A 176 28.68 -34.26 8.21
C ASP A 176 28.98 -34.10 9.72
N GLY A 177 28.50 -33.04 10.36
CA GLY A 177 28.75 -32.71 11.76
C GLY A 177 30.06 -31.97 12.01
N ALA A 178 30.82 -31.61 10.97
CA ALA A 178 31.98 -30.76 11.07
C ALA A 178 31.57 -29.34 11.48
N LEU A 179 32.42 -28.67 12.25
CA LEU A 179 32.18 -27.32 12.73
C LEU A 179 32.36 -26.32 11.60
N TYR A 180 31.33 -25.51 11.33
CA TYR A 180 31.40 -24.47 10.31
C TYR A 180 32.02 -23.19 10.90
N LYS A 181 33.01 -22.64 10.20
CA LYS A 181 33.66 -21.35 10.51
C LYS A 181 33.65 -20.48 9.27
N GLY A 182 32.77 -19.48 9.23
CA GLY A 182 32.66 -18.59 8.10
C GLY A 182 31.54 -17.58 8.23
N LEU A 183 31.37 -16.80 7.17
CA LEU A 183 30.18 -15.96 7.00
C LEU A 183 28.99 -16.85 6.64
N TYR A 184 27.83 -16.50 7.16
CA TYR A 184 26.57 -17.16 6.82
C TYR A 184 25.52 -16.10 6.53
N HIS A 185 24.45 -16.49 5.85
CA HIS A 185 23.27 -15.67 5.65
C HIS A 185 22.02 -16.44 6.05
N ILE A 186 20.92 -15.72 6.27
CA ILE A 186 19.61 -16.30 6.57
C ILE A 186 18.77 -16.24 5.30
N HIS A 187 18.29 -17.39 4.84
CA HIS A 187 17.38 -17.47 3.71
C HIS A 187 16.00 -16.92 4.09
N LEU A 188 15.46 -16.00 3.29
CA LEU A 188 14.26 -15.23 3.66
C LEU A 188 12.97 -16.06 3.74
N VAL A 189 12.87 -17.13 2.95
CA VAL A 189 11.61 -17.90 2.81
C VAL A 189 11.40 -18.86 3.97
N ASP A 190 12.44 -19.54 4.42
CA ASP A 190 12.38 -20.61 5.42
C ASP A 190 13.24 -20.35 6.65
N SER A 191 13.86 -19.17 6.72
CA SER A 191 14.74 -18.74 7.82
C SER A 191 15.90 -19.70 8.08
N ALA A 192 16.33 -20.48 7.08
CA ALA A 192 17.47 -21.37 7.20
C ALA A 192 18.78 -20.56 7.22
N ALA A 193 19.73 -20.95 8.08
CA ALA A 193 21.09 -20.43 8.00
C ALA A 193 21.86 -21.21 6.94
N MET A 194 22.51 -20.51 6.01
CA MET A 194 23.24 -21.12 4.89
C MET A 194 24.67 -20.59 4.81
N THR A 195 25.58 -21.40 4.26
CA THR A 195 26.99 -21.03 4.10
C THR A 195 27.18 -19.85 3.14
N GLY A 196 28.11 -18.95 3.47
CA GLY A 196 28.46 -17.79 2.65
C GLY A 196 27.73 -16.51 3.07
N SER A 197 28.29 -15.34 2.73
CA SER A 197 27.68 -14.04 3.03
C SER A 197 26.48 -13.69 2.16
N GLU A 198 26.40 -14.29 0.98
CA GLU A 198 25.36 -14.07 -0.02
C GLU A 198 24.78 -15.42 -0.47
N TYR A 199 23.56 -15.37 -1.01
CA TYR A 199 22.90 -16.55 -1.56
C TYR A 199 23.56 -16.95 -2.88
N THR A 200 24.04 -18.19 -2.95
CA THR A 200 24.47 -18.83 -4.20
C THR A 200 23.80 -20.20 -4.32
N ASN A 201 23.73 -20.73 -5.54
CA ASN A 201 23.19 -22.09 -5.76
C ASN A 201 24.04 -23.17 -5.08
N ASP A 202 25.27 -22.85 -4.67
CA ASP A 202 26.20 -23.73 -3.97
C ASP A 202 26.13 -23.58 -2.44
N SER A 203 25.31 -22.65 -1.93
CA SER A 203 25.11 -22.46 -0.49
C SER A 203 24.50 -23.72 0.14
N GLN A 204 25.09 -24.18 1.24
CA GLN A 204 24.66 -25.37 1.97
C GLN A 204 23.94 -24.99 3.27
N ASP A 205 22.94 -25.78 3.66
CA ASP A 205 22.22 -25.62 4.93
C ASP A 205 23.15 -25.88 6.14
N LEU A 206 23.02 -25.03 7.16
CA LEU A 206 23.72 -25.15 8.43
C LEU A 206 22.82 -25.77 9.51
N TYR A 207 23.45 -26.49 10.43
CA TYR A 207 22.83 -27.25 11.51
C TYR A 207 23.28 -26.77 12.88
N ILE A 208 22.45 -26.98 13.91
CA ILE A 208 22.78 -26.71 15.32
C ILE A 208 22.75 -28.04 16.08
N LYS A 209 23.70 -28.26 17.00
CA LYS A 209 23.66 -29.43 17.88
C LYS A 209 22.65 -29.26 19.00
N GLN A 210 21.84 -30.30 19.23
CA GLN A 210 20.86 -30.26 20.31
C GLN A 210 21.53 -30.33 21.68
N MET A 211 21.26 -29.34 22.54
CA MET A 211 21.58 -29.43 23.97
C MET A 211 20.43 -30.11 24.73
N MET A 212 20.71 -31.21 25.42
CA MET A 212 19.78 -31.83 26.36
C MET A 212 20.38 -31.81 27.77
N ARG A 213 19.67 -31.17 28.71
CA ARG A 213 20.07 -31.08 30.13
C ARG A 213 21.51 -30.54 30.32
N GLY A 214 21.91 -29.56 29.52
CA GLY A 214 23.25 -28.96 29.58
C GLY A 214 24.39 -29.82 29.01
N LYS A 215 24.09 -30.96 28.39
CA LYS A 215 25.05 -31.75 27.63
C LYS A 215 24.75 -31.67 26.13
N ILE A 216 25.79 -31.47 25.33
CA ILE A 216 25.71 -31.48 23.87
C ILE A 216 25.44 -32.91 23.44
N VAL A 217 24.29 -33.14 22.82
CA VAL A 217 23.97 -34.41 22.16
C VAL A 217 24.37 -34.25 20.70
N ASN A 218 25.07 -35.24 20.12
CA ASN A 218 25.47 -35.26 18.70
C ASN A 218 24.27 -35.53 17.77
N ILE A 219 23.15 -34.83 18.00
CA ILE A 219 22.00 -34.79 17.10
C ILE A 219 22.04 -33.42 16.43
N LEU A 220 22.20 -33.44 15.10
CA LEU A 220 22.16 -32.25 14.26
C LEU A 220 20.71 -31.89 13.98
N ILE A 221 20.33 -30.65 14.29
CA ILE A 221 19.00 -30.11 14.00
C ILE A 221 19.16 -29.10 12.87
N PRO A 222 18.40 -29.22 11.77
CA PRO A 222 18.43 -28.24 10.70
C PRO A 222 17.93 -26.89 11.22
N THR A 223 18.55 -25.80 10.77
CA THR A 223 18.12 -24.44 11.11
C THR A 223 16.82 -24.02 10.43
N ARG A 224 16.45 -24.73 9.35
CA ARG A 224 15.24 -24.51 8.57
C ARG A 224 13.98 -24.53 9.43
N ASN A 225 13.19 -23.45 9.36
CA ASN A 225 11.93 -23.32 10.09
C ASN A 225 10.79 -22.88 9.16
N PRO A 226 10.25 -23.78 8.32
CA PRO A 226 9.18 -23.42 7.39
C PRO A 226 7.88 -23.04 8.11
N SER A 227 7.74 -23.41 9.39
CA SER A 227 6.55 -23.14 10.19
C SER A 227 6.55 -21.79 10.91
N ASN A 228 7.68 -21.06 10.92
CA ASN A 228 7.89 -19.87 11.76
C ASN A 228 7.57 -20.06 13.26
N VAL A 229 7.52 -21.31 13.75
CA VAL A 229 7.28 -21.63 15.16
C VAL A 229 8.63 -21.77 15.86
N PRO A 230 8.89 -21.11 17.00
CA PRO A 230 10.14 -21.26 17.72
C PRO A 230 10.39 -22.73 18.09
N GLN A 231 11.58 -23.25 17.81
CA GLN A 231 11.91 -24.68 18.04
C GLN A 231 11.68 -25.13 19.50
N ALA A 232 11.78 -24.22 20.47
CA ALA A 232 11.48 -24.48 21.88
C ALA A 232 10.03 -24.95 22.11
N VAL A 233 9.07 -24.49 21.30
CA VAL A 233 7.64 -24.77 21.44
C VAL A 233 7.28 -26.17 20.91
N ASN A 234 8.04 -26.68 19.93
CA ASN A 234 7.80 -28.02 19.35
C ASN A 234 8.05 -29.18 20.33
N LYS A 235 8.69 -28.93 21.50
CA LYS A 235 8.97 -29.96 22.52
C LYS A 235 7.74 -30.52 23.26
N GLN A 236 6.53 -30.00 23.05
CA GLN A 236 5.34 -30.43 23.80
C GLN A 236 4.43 -31.46 23.10
N LYS A 237 4.64 -31.80 21.82
CA LYS A 237 3.93 -32.94 21.21
C LYS A 237 4.60 -34.26 21.58
N LYS A 238 4.53 -34.58 22.87
CA LYS A 238 4.95 -35.88 23.41
C LYS A 238 3.98 -36.94 22.90
N ILE A 239 4.55 -37.91 22.19
CA ILE A 239 4.00 -39.20 21.79
C ILE A 239 3.10 -39.75 22.91
N ARG A 240 1.77 -39.81 22.67
CA ARG A 240 0.91 -40.78 23.36
C ARG A 240 1.20 -42.12 22.71
N LEU A 241 2.10 -42.89 23.32
CA LEU A 241 2.12 -44.34 23.11
C LEU A 241 0.82 -44.87 23.75
N ILE A 242 -0.01 -45.49 22.92
CA ILE A 242 -1.08 -46.39 23.33
C ILE A 242 -0.43 -47.69 23.78
#